data_AF-A0A498MWW6-F1
#
_entry.id   AF-A0A498MWW6-F1
#
_cell.length_a   1.000
_cell.length_b   1.000
_cell.length_c   1.000
_cell.angle_alpha   90.00
_cell.angle_beta   90.00
_cell.angle_gamma   90.00
#
_symmetry.space_group_name_H-M   'P 1'
#
loop_
_entity.id
_entity.type
_entity.pdbx_description
1 polymer ?
#
loop_
_entity_poly.entity_id
_entity_poly.type
_entity_poly.pdbx_seq_one_letter_code
_entity_poly.pdbx_strand_id
1 'polypeptide(L)'
;MTSLRQQELAPVLLGYLKQRRASGSTCGSDTSSLSAWLEESFGKFSIYVDYKDLREINTGFDSFEALDLLSTSQVAQLTLGSGALNSAALINMVFERLENGNSFQNAEEFFVALTQTSQDLDINPVVRDIMMNRTFAIISLHFADFATDDWVSWFTVKLTLLLPSLTAEMLQTATSHTDCGEYHIIVGALSSVFDHMTSLRQQELAPVLLGYLKQRRASGSTCGSDTSSLSAWLEESFGKFSIYVDYKDLREINTGFDSFEALDLLSTSQVAQLTLGSGALNSAALINMVFERLENGNSFQNAEEFFVALTQTSQDLDINPVVRDIMMNRTFAIISLHFADFATDDWVSWFTVKLTLLLPSLTAEMLQTATSHTDCGEYHIIVGALSSVFDHMTSLRQQELAPVLLGYLKQRRASGSTCGSDTSSLSAWLEESFGKFSIYVDYKDLREINTGFDSFEALDLLSTSQVAQLTLGSGALNSAALINMVFERLENGNSFQNAEEFFVALTQTSQTATSHTDCGEYHIMYVALPNVGALSSVFDHMTSLRQQELAPVLLGYLKAETRLGLDLRVRHQQPQCLA
;
A
#
# COMPACT_ATOMS: atom_id res chain seq x y z
N MET A 1 -20.91 -3.35 -68.34
CA MET A 1 -22.00 -3.96 -67.53
C MET A 1 -22.14 -3.09 -66.29
N THR A 2 -23.34 -2.75 -65.84
CA THR A 2 -23.51 -1.95 -64.61
C THR A 2 -23.21 -2.80 -63.38
N SER A 3 -22.72 -2.21 -62.30
CA SER A 3 -22.44 -2.91 -61.02
C SER A 3 -23.65 -3.74 -60.55
N LEU A 4 -24.86 -3.19 -60.69
CA LEU A 4 -26.10 -3.90 -60.37
C LEU A 4 -26.30 -5.19 -61.16
N ARG A 5 -26.05 -5.18 -62.49
CA ARG A 5 -26.10 -6.40 -63.31
C ARG A 5 -24.99 -7.38 -62.96
N GLN A 6 -23.85 -6.91 -62.47
CA GLN A 6 -22.77 -7.79 -62.05
C GLN A 6 -23.11 -8.51 -60.74
N GLN A 7 -23.73 -7.82 -59.79
CA GLN A 7 -24.25 -8.39 -58.56
C GLN A 7 -25.38 -9.42 -58.82
N GLU A 8 -26.23 -9.20 -59.82
CA GLU A 8 -27.30 -10.15 -60.17
C GLU A 8 -26.78 -11.45 -60.83
N LEU A 9 -25.64 -11.39 -61.53
CA LEU A 9 -25.09 -12.54 -62.26
C LEU A 9 -24.24 -13.47 -61.39
N ALA A 10 -23.61 -12.97 -60.32
CA ALA A 10 -22.80 -13.78 -59.43
C ALA A 10 -23.60 -14.92 -58.73
N PRO A 11 -24.83 -14.69 -58.21
CA PRO A 11 -25.68 -15.77 -57.70
C PRO A 11 -26.07 -16.82 -58.73
N VAL A 12 -26.20 -16.44 -60.01
CA VAL A 12 -26.53 -17.37 -61.10
C VAL A 12 -25.34 -18.30 -61.37
N LEU A 13 -24.13 -17.74 -61.45
CA LEU A 13 -22.89 -18.52 -61.58
C LEU A 13 -22.68 -19.44 -60.37
N LEU A 14 -22.92 -18.91 -59.17
CA LEU A 14 -22.84 -19.67 -57.93
C LEU A 14 -23.82 -20.85 -57.90
N GLY A 15 -25.09 -20.63 -58.28
CA GLY A 15 -26.11 -21.67 -58.34
C GLY A 15 -25.75 -22.79 -59.31
N TYR A 16 -25.21 -22.44 -60.48
CA TYR A 16 -24.70 -23.42 -61.44
C TYR A 16 -23.56 -24.26 -60.85
N LEU A 17 -22.60 -23.63 -60.16
CA LEU A 17 -21.46 -24.33 -59.55
C LEU A 17 -21.87 -25.22 -58.37
N LYS A 18 -22.81 -24.80 -57.52
CA LYS A 18 -23.37 -25.65 -56.45
C LYS A 18 -24.07 -26.89 -57.05
N GLN A 19 -24.82 -26.73 -58.13
CA GLN A 19 -25.46 -27.85 -58.84
C GLN A 19 -24.42 -28.82 -59.43
N ARG A 20 -23.35 -28.29 -60.04
CA ARG A 20 -22.27 -29.11 -60.64
C ARG A 20 -21.50 -29.89 -59.58
N ARG A 21 -21.18 -29.27 -58.44
CA ARG A 21 -20.57 -29.95 -57.29
C ARG A 21 -21.46 -31.06 -56.75
N ALA A 22 -22.78 -30.84 -56.62
CA ALA A 22 -23.72 -31.88 -56.21
C ALA A 22 -23.77 -33.08 -57.18
N SER A 23 -23.48 -32.84 -58.47
CA SER A 23 -23.33 -33.91 -59.49
C SER A 23 -21.95 -34.56 -59.56
N GLY A 24 -21.02 -34.23 -58.64
CA GLY A 24 -19.71 -34.85 -58.53
C GLY A 24 -18.60 -34.23 -59.38
N SER A 25 -18.83 -33.10 -60.04
CA SER A 25 -17.80 -32.37 -60.81
C SER A 25 -17.57 -30.98 -60.25
N THR A 26 -16.34 -30.66 -59.82
CA THR A 26 -15.89 -29.28 -59.64
C THR A 26 -15.58 -28.70 -61.02
N CYS A 27 -16.17 -27.57 -61.41
CA CYS A 27 -15.75 -26.89 -62.65
C CYS A 27 -14.28 -26.47 -62.46
N GLY A 28 -13.39 -26.92 -63.34
CA GLY A 28 -11.93 -26.75 -63.25
C GLY A 28 -11.20 -28.02 -63.67
N SER A 29 -9.96 -27.91 -64.16
CA SER A 29 -9.13 -29.09 -64.42
C SER A 29 -8.58 -29.67 -63.12
N ASP A 30 -8.36 -30.97 -63.02
CA ASP A 30 -7.78 -31.63 -61.82
C ASP A 30 -6.37 -31.10 -61.44
N THR A 31 -5.80 -30.21 -62.26
CA THR A 31 -4.45 -29.63 -62.13
C THR A 31 -4.43 -28.10 -62.00
N SER A 32 -5.57 -27.41 -61.95
CA SER A 32 -5.60 -25.94 -61.85
C SER A 32 -5.30 -25.45 -60.43
N SER A 33 -4.48 -24.39 -60.30
CA SER A 33 -4.30 -23.64 -59.06
C SER A 33 -5.62 -23.06 -58.56
N LEU A 34 -5.71 -22.70 -57.27
CA LEU A 34 -6.91 -22.08 -56.71
C LEU A 34 -7.27 -20.77 -57.44
N SER A 35 -6.27 -19.97 -57.79
CA SER A 35 -6.45 -18.71 -58.53
C SER A 35 -7.00 -18.96 -59.93
N ALA A 36 -6.44 -19.92 -60.67
CA ALA A 36 -6.92 -20.29 -62.00
C ALA A 36 -8.37 -20.82 -61.92
N TRP A 37 -8.67 -21.65 -60.93
CA TRP A 37 -10.03 -22.13 -60.68
C TRP A 37 -11.03 -21.00 -60.43
N LEU A 38 -10.67 -20.02 -59.60
CA LEU A 38 -11.53 -18.89 -59.24
C LEU A 38 -11.77 -17.98 -60.46
N GLU A 39 -10.74 -17.71 -61.26
CA GLU A 39 -10.84 -16.92 -62.49
C GLU A 39 -11.68 -17.64 -63.56
N GLU A 40 -11.48 -18.94 -63.78
CA GLU A 40 -12.26 -19.72 -64.74
C GLU A 40 -13.73 -19.85 -64.32
N SER A 41 -13.99 -19.98 -63.02
CA SER A 41 -15.33 -20.23 -62.48
C SER A 41 -16.18 -18.96 -62.38
N PHE A 42 -15.57 -17.84 -61.96
CA PHE A 42 -16.28 -16.59 -61.68
C PHE A 42 -15.69 -15.37 -62.38
N GLY A 43 -14.44 -15.41 -62.83
CA GLY A 43 -13.74 -14.25 -63.36
C GLY A 43 -13.83 -13.04 -62.43
N LYS A 44 -14.12 -11.86 -62.97
CA LYS A 44 -14.29 -10.62 -62.18
C LYS A 44 -15.53 -10.60 -61.28
N PHE A 45 -16.40 -11.61 -61.36
CA PHE A 45 -17.60 -11.69 -60.54
C PHE A 45 -17.35 -12.37 -59.18
N SER A 46 -16.15 -12.95 -58.97
CA SER A 46 -15.76 -13.62 -57.72
C SER A 46 -15.95 -12.73 -56.49
N ILE A 47 -15.69 -11.43 -56.62
CA ILE A 47 -15.77 -10.43 -55.54
C ILE A 47 -17.19 -10.23 -54.98
N TYR A 48 -18.22 -10.67 -55.71
CA TYR A 48 -19.63 -10.55 -55.31
C TYR A 48 -20.19 -11.85 -54.70
N VAL A 49 -19.37 -12.89 -54.58
CA VAL A 49 -19.76 -14.18 -54.00
C VAL A 49 -19.37 -14.20 -52.53
N ASP A 50 -20.23 -14.71 -51.66
CA ASP A 50 -19.90 -14.87 -50.24
C ASP A 50 -18.72 -15.85 -50.07
N TYR A 51 -17.76 -15.52 -49.20
CA TYR A 51 -16.59 -16.38 -48.98
C TYR A 51 -16.98 -17.78 -48.47
N LYS A 52 -18.04 -17.88 -47.65
CA LYS A 52 -18.54 -19.16 -47.18
C LYS A 52 -19.02 -20.02 -48.34
N ASP A 53 -19.67 -19.41 -49.33
CA ASP A 53 -20.12 -20.11 -50.53
C ASP A 53 -18.93 -20.58 -51.39
N LEU A 54 -17.86 -19.78 -51.47
CA LEU A 54 -16.62 -20.19 -52.16
C LEU A 54 -15.95 -21.38 -51.47
N ARG A 55 -15.86 -21.36 -50.13
CA ARG A 55 -15.36 -22.49 -49.31
C ARG A 55 -16.26 -23.73 -49.41
N GLU A 56 -17.57 -23.53 -49.49
CA GLU A 56 -18.55 -24.61 -49.71
C GLU A 56 -18.41 -25.26 -51.09
N ILE A 57 -17.91 -24.55 -52.10
CA ILE A 57 -17.72 -25.08 -53.46
C ILE A 57 -16.31 -25.62 -53.69
N ASN A 58 -15.30 -25.10 -52.99
CA ASN A 58 -13.95 -25.63 -53.02
C ASN A 58 -13.39 -25.72 -51.59
N THR A 59 -13.20 -26.94 -51.09
CA THR A 59 -12.71 -27.15 -49.70
C THR A 59 -11.27 -26.70 -49.49
N GLY A 60 -10.51 -26.43 -50.56
CA GLY A 60 -9.17 -25.85 -50.50
C GLY A 60 -9.12 -24.32 -50.54
N PHE A 61 -10.27 -23.63 -50.46
CA PHE A 61 -10.37 -22.17 -50.63
C PHE A 61 -9.74 -21.35 -49.49
N ASP A 62 -9.23 -22.00 -48.44
CA ASP A 62 -8.51 -21.35 -47.34
C ASP A 62 -7.03 -21.10 -47.61
N SER A 63 -6.60 -21.27 -48.86
CA SER A 63 -5.24 -20.98 -49.29
C SER A 63 -5.09 -19.51 -49.71
N PHE A 64 -3.89 -18.98 -49.52
CA PHE A 64 -3.51 -17.62 -49.93
C PHE A 64 -3.20 -17.50 -51.43
N GLU A 65 -3.35 -18.56 -52.21
CA GLU A 65 -2.97 -18.61 -53.62
C GLU A 65 -3.83 -17.68 -54.49
N ALA A 66 -5.08 -17.45 -54.10
CA ALA A 66 -6.03 -16.59 -54.81
C ALA A 66 -6.19 -15.19 -54.18
N LEU A 67 -5.31 -14.79 -53.25
CA LEU A 67 -5.47 -13.57 -52.43
C LEU A 67 -5.70 -12.30 -53.27
N ASP A 68 -4.99 -12.16 -54.40
CA ASP A 68 -5.09 -10.99 -55.28
C ASP A 68 -6.44 -10.87 -55.99
N LEU A 69 -7.20 -11.95 -56.07
CA LEU A 69 -8.49 -12.03 -56.75
C LEU A 69 -9.68 -11.81 -55.80
N LEU A 70 -9.41 -11.73 -54.49
CA LEU A 70 -10.43 -11.55 -53.46
C LEU A 70 -10.79 -10.08 -53.28
N SER A 71 -12.05 -9.84 -52.93
CA SER A 71 -12.50 -8.56 -52.38
C SER A 71 -11.94 -8.36 -50.97
N THR A 72 -11.89 -7.12 -50.51
CA THR A 72 -11.37 -6.79 -49.18
C THR A 72 -12.15 -7.51 -48.05
N SER A 73 -13.47 -7.62 -48.20
CA SER A 73 -14.32 -8.36 -47.26
C SER A 73 -14.00 -9.87 -47.27
N GLN A 74 -13.76 -10.46 -48.44
CA GLN A 74 -13.32 -11.85 -48.56
C GLN A 74 -11.92 -12.05 -47.95
N VAL A 75 -11.00 -11.09 -48.07
CA VAL A 75 -9.67 -11.13 -47.43
C VAL A 75 -9.80 -11.11 -45.90
N ALA A 76 -10.73 -10.32 -45.33
CA ALA A 76 -11.02 -10.34 -43.90
C ALA A 76 -11.54 -11.72 -43.44
N GLN A 77 -12.46 -12.32 -44.21
CA GLN A 77 -13.00 -13.65 -43.91
C GLN A 77 -11.93 -14.76 -44.04
N LEU A 78 -11.04 -14.68 -45.04
CA LEU A 78 -9.87 -15.56 -45.16
C LEU A 78 -8.95 -15.40 -43.94
N THR A 79 -8.70 -14.17 -43.48
CA THR A 79 -7.82 -13.90 -42.32
C THR A 79 -8.33 -14.61 -41.06
N LEU A 80 -9.65 -14.55 -40.81
CA LEU A 80 -10.30 -15.23 -39.69
C LEU A 80 -10.25 -16.76 -39.80
N GLY A 81 -10.34 -17.28 -41.02
CA GLY A 81 -10.53 -18.71 -41.27
C GLY A 81 -9.26 -19.51 -41.56
N SER A 82 -8.11 -18.87 -41.77
CA SER A 82 -6.87 -19.49 -42.28
C SER A 82 -5.75 -19.63 -41.24
N GLY A 83 -5.98 -19.18 -40.01
CA GLY A 83 -4.93 -19.11 -38.97
C GLY A 83 -3.96 -17.93 -39.16
N ALA A 84 -4.28 -16.96 -40.04
CA ALA A 84 -3.43 -15.79 -40.28
C ALA A 84 -3.22 -14.93 -39.02
N LEU A 85 -4.22 -14.86 -38.14
CA LEU A 85 -4.10 -14.18 -36.83
C LEU A 85 -3.04 -14.80 -35.90
N ASN A 86 -2.51 -15.97 -36.25
CA ASN A 86 -1.45 -16.68 -35.52
C ASN A 86 -0.16 -16.87 -36.33
N SER A 87 -0.06 -16.29 -37.53
CA SER A 87 1.10 -16.46 -38.41
C SER A 87 1.56 -15.13 -39.01
N ALA A 88 2.76 -14.70 -38.61
CA ALA A 88 3.39 -13.50 -39.16
C ALA A 88 3.59 -13.60 -40.69
N ALA A 89 3.86 -14.78 -41.25
CA ALA A 89 4.00 -14.93 -42.69
C ALA A 89 2.68 -14.70 -43.43
N LEU A 90 1.58 -15.29 -42.94
CA LEU A 90 0.27 -15.16 -43.57
C LEU A 90 -0.28 -13.73 -43.44
N ILE A 91 -0.14 -13.11 -42.26
CA ILE A 91 -0.63 -11.74 -42.08
C ILE A 91 0.17 -10.71 -42.89
N ASN A 92 1.46 -10.95 -43.14
CA ASN A 92 2.24 -10.10 -44.04
C ASN A 92 1.68 -10.17 -45.47
N MET A 93 1.32 -11.36 -45.97
CA MET A 93 0.67 -11.48 -47.28
C MET A 93 -0.67 -10.75 -47.33
N VAL A 94 -1.50 -10.85 -46.28
CA VAL A 94 -2.75 -10.08 -46.17
C VAL A 94 -2.47 -8.59 -46.34
N PHE A 95 -1.52 -8.06 -45.59
CA PHE A 95 -1.24 -6.62 -45.61
C PHE A 95 -0.55 -6.15 -46.89
N GLU A 96 0.33 -6.95 -47.50
CA GLU A 96 0.86 -6.67 -48.85
C GLU A 96 -0.27 -6.50 -49.87
N ARG A 97 -1.33 -7.32 -49.77
CA ARG A 97 -2.53 -7.19 -50.59
C ARG A 97 -3.34 -5.93 -50.26
N LEU A 98 -3.48 -5.58 -48.99
CA LEU A 98 -4.21 -4.38 -48.56
C LEU A 98 -3.48 -3.10 -48.96
N GLU A 99 -2.15 -3.10 -48.93
CA GLU A 99 -1.29 -1.97 -49.31
C GLU A 99 -1.29 -1.71 -50.82
N ASN A 100 -1.70 -2.69 -51.64
CA ASN A 100 -1.77 -2.53 -53.09
C ASN A 100 -3.00 -1.72 -53.52
N GLY A 101 -2.77 -0.62 -54.25
CA GLY A 101 -3.81 0.25 -54.78
C GLY A 101 -4.24 1.32 -53.78
N ASN A 102 -5.53 1.44 -53.51
CA ASN A 102 -6.06 2.39 -52.52
C ASN A 102 -5.98 1.75 -51.12
N SER A 103 -4.81 1.87 -50.48
CA SER A 103 -4.53 1.24 -49.20
C SER A 103 -5.46 1.70 -48.07
N PHE A 104 -5.84 2.98 -48.05
CA PHE A 104 -6.77 3.51 -47.05
C PHE A 104 -8.15 2.85 -47.17
N GLN A 105 -8.71 2.81 -48.37
CA GLN A 105 -10.02 2.18 -48.60
C GLN A 105 -9.97 0.67 -48.37
N ASN A 106 -8.89 -0.01 -48.77
CA ASN A 106 -8.70 -1.42 -48.48
C ASN A 106 -8.61 -1.65 -46.95
N ALA A 107 -7.86 -0.84 -46.21
CA ALA A 107 -7.80 -0.98 -44.76
C ALA A 107 -9.18 -0.73 -44.12
N GLU A 108 -9.89 0.30 -44.55
CA GLU A 108 -11.23 0.62 -44.07
C GLU A 108 -12.22 -0.55 -44.28
N GLU A 109 -12.37 -1.03 -45.50
CA GLU A 109 -13.27 -2.14 -45.83
C GLU A 109 -12.86 -3.43 -45.10
N PHE A 110 -11.56 -3.67 -44.94
CA PHE A 110 -11.03 -4.83 -44.22
C PHE A 110 -11.46 -4.81 -42.75
N PHE A 111 -11.23 -3.71 -42.04
CA PHE A 111 -11.58 -3.64 -40.61
C PHE A 111 -13.08 -3.57 -40.38
N VAL A 112 -13.85 -2.96 -41.28
CA VAL A 112 -15.33 -3.03 -41.25
C VAL A 112 -15.79 -4.50 -41.32
N ALA A 113 -15.23 -5.30 -42.23
CA ALA A 113 -15.59 -6.72 -42.32
C ALA A 113 -15.07 -7.54 -41.13
N LEU A 114 -13.85 -7.26 -40.65
CA LEU A 114 -13.24 -7.97 -39.54
C LEU A 114 -14.04 -7.80 -38.24
N THR A 115 -14.42 -6.56 -37.94
CA THR A 115 -15.16 -6.19 -36.71
C THR A 115 -16.61 -6.66 -36.69
N GLN A 116 -17.21 -6.92 -37.85
CA GLN A 116 -18.57 -7.50 -37.94
C GLN A 116 -18.64 -8.96 -37.51
N THR A 117 -17.52 -9.68 -37.44
CA THR A 117 -17.52 -11.15 -37.31
C THR A 117 -17.28 -11.65 -35.88
N SER A 118 -16.56 -10.91 -35.03
CA SER A 118 -16.44 -11.19 -33.58
C SER A 118 -15.79 -10.03 -32.83
N GLN A 119 -16.19 -9.79 -31.57
CA GLN A 119 -15.54 -8.84 -30.66
C GLN A 119 -14.38 -9.46 -29.85
N ASP A 120 -14.32 -10.79 -29.72
CA ASP A 120 -13.25 -11.51 -29.01
C ASP A 120 -12.45 -12.37 -29.98
N LEU A 121 -11.43 -11.78 -30.60
CA LEU A 121 -10.46 -12.51 -31.42
C LEU A 121 -9.15 -12.66 -30.64
N ASP A 122 -8.71 -13.90 -30.46
CA ASP A 122 -7.39 -14.21 -29.94
C ASP A 122 -6.35 -14.00 -31.06
N ILE A 123 -5.73 -12.83 -31.08
CA ILE A 123 -4.68 -12.46 -32.04
C ILE A 123 -3.33 -12.66 -31.35
N ASN A 124 -2.44 -13.43 -32.00
CA ASN A 124 -1.08 -13.56 -31.52
C ASN A 124 -0.45 -12.16 -31.33
N PRO A 125 0.19 -11.85 -30.19
CA PRO A 125 0.69 -10.50 -29.90
C PRO A 125 1.63 -9.94 -30.99
N VAL A 126 2.50 -10.77 -31.56
CA VAL A 126 3.41 -10.36 -32.65
C VAL A 126 2.63 -10.03 -33.92
N VAL A 127 1.59 -10.81 -34.22
CA VAL A 127 0.71 -10.53 -35.36
C VAL A 127 -0.07 -9.24 -35.13
N ARG A 128 -0.60 -9.02 -33.93
CA ARG A 128 -1.30 -7.79 -33.56
C ARG A 128 -0.39 -6.56 -33.72
N ASP A 129 0.87 -6.66 -33.32
CA ASP A 129 1.86 -5.59 -33.51
C ASP A 129 2.12 -5.31 -35.00
N ILE A 130 2.25 -6.34 -35.85
CA ILE A 130 2.42 -6.19 -37.30
C ILE A 130 1.19 -5.49 -37.90
N MET A 131 0.00 -5.98 -37.58
CA MET A 131 -1.27 -5.40 -38.06
C MET A 131 -1.37 -3.94 -37.64
N MET A 132 -1.15 -3.65 -36.36
CA MET A 132 -1.22 -2.28 -35.83
C MET A 132 -0.24 -1.35 -36.53
N ASN A 133 1.02 -1.76 -36.69
CA ASN A 133 2.04 -0.93 -37.32
C ASN A 133 1.72 -0.61 -38.78
N ARG A 134 1.35 -1.63 -39.57
CA ARG A 134 1.02 -1.44 -40.98
C ARG A 134 -0.28 -0.66 -41.17
N THR A 135 -1.31 -0.92 -40.37
CA THR A 135 -2.54 -0.13 -40.39
C THR A 135 -2.28 1.32 -40.01
N PHE A 136 -1.50 1.56 -38.95
CA PHE A 136 -1.16 2.92 -38.51
C PHE A 136 -0.42 3.69 -39.60
N ALA A 137 0.55 3.07 -40.28
CA ALA A 137 1.29 3.67 -41.40
C ALA A 137 0.39 4.08 -42.57
N ILE A 138 -0.74 3.39 -42.78
CA ILE A 138 -1.73 3.76 -43.79
C ILE A 138 -2.57 4.94 -43.30
N ILE A 139 -3.19 4.83 -42.12
CA ILE A 139 -4.18 5.82 -41.67
C ILE A 139 -3.55 7.13 -41.20
N SER A 140 -2.32 7.11 -40.68
CA SER A 140 -1.66 8.31 -40.15
C SER A 140 -1.44 9.38 -41.22
N LEU A 141 -1.34 8.97 -42.48
CA LEU A 141 -1.22 9.87 -43.63
C LEU A 141 -2.49 10.70 -43.88
N HIS A 142 -3.62 10.28 -43.31
CA HIS A 142 -4.94 10.89 -43.51
C HIS A 142 -5.44 11.67 -42.29
N PHE A 143 -4.71 11.69 -41.17
CA PHE A 143 -5.17 12.38 -39.94
C PHE A 143 -5.42 13.87 -40.12
N ALA A 144 -4.73 14.54 -41.04
CA ALA A 144 -4.97 15.95 -41.33
C ALA A 144 -6.33 16.21 -42.01
N ASP A 145 -6.89 15.20 -42.67
CA ASP A 145 -8.17 15.27 -43.40
C ASP A 145 -9.34 14.64 -42.63
N PHE A 146 -9.07 14.00 -41.48
CA PHE A 146 -10.09 13.34 -40.67
C PHE A 146 -11.07 14.35 -40.06
N ALA A 147 -12.36 14.08 -40.23
CA ALA A 147 -13.42 14.68 -39.43
C ALA A 147 -13.61 13.91 -38.11
N THR A 148 -14.36 14.48 -37.16
CA THR A 148 -14.65 13.85 -35.87
C THR A 148 -15.25 12.44 -36.02
N ASP A 149 -16.15 12.24 -37.00
CA ASP A 149 -16.75 10.92 -37.28
C ASP A 149 -15.71 9.88 -37.76
N ASP A 150 -14.64 10.33 -38.43
CA ASP A 150 -13.54 9.43 -38.84
C ASP A 150 -12.74 8.96 -37.63
N TRP A 151 -12.44 9.86 -36.68
CA TRP A 151 -11.79 9.51 -35.41
C TRP A 151 -12.63 8.52 -34.61
N VAL A 152 -13.94 8.76 -34.50
CA VAL A 152 -14.88 7.82 -33.86
C VAL A 152 -14.82 6.46 -34.57
N SER A 153 -14.98 6.44 -35.89
CA SER A 153 -14.99 5.22 -36.69
C SER A 153 -13.71 4.41 -36.55
N TRP A 154 -12.54 5.08 -36.62
CA TRP A 154 -11.26 4.40 -36.56
C TRP A 154 -10.89 3.94 -35.16
N PHE A 155 -10.95 4.80 -34.14
CA PHE A 155 -10.45 4.46 -32.81
C PHE A 155 -11.43 3.62 -32.00
N THR A 156 -12.75 3.84 -32.13
CA THR A 156 -13.74 3.14 -31.29
C THR A 156 -14.28 1.85 -31.91
N VAL A 157 -14.09 1.67 -33.23
CA VAL A 157 -14.59 0.49 -33.96
C VAL A 157 -13.46 -0.25 -34.67
N LYS A 158 -12.81 0.35 -35.67
CA LYS A 158 -11.90 -0.36 -36.59
C LYS A 158 -10.60 -0.82 -35.92
N LEU A 159 -10.02 0.01 -35.04
CA LEU A 159 -8.74 -0.27 -34.38
C LEU A 159 -8.87 -0.98 -33.05
N THR A 160 -10.07 -1.15 -32.49
CA THR A 160 -10.27 -1.64 -31.11
C THR A 160 -9.48 -2.93 -30.81
N LEU A 161 -9.43 -3.88 -31.75
CA LEU A 161 -8.68 -5.13 -31.62
C LEU A 161 -7.15 -4.96 -31.66
N LEU A 162 -6.67 -3.86 -32.21
CA LEU A 162 -5.25 -3.54 -32.41
C LEU A 162 -4.71 -2.50 -31.43
N LEU A 163 -5.58 -1.70 -30.81
CA LEU A 163 -5.20 -0.67 -29.84
C LEU A 163 -4.28 -1.16 -28.71
N PRO A 164 -4.38 -2.42 -28.20
CA PRO A 164 -3.40 -2.90 -27.22
C PRO A 164 -1.94 -2.91 -27.69
N SER A 165 -1.72 -2.82 -29.01
CA SER A 165 -0.41 -2.74 -29.66
C SER A 165 -0.04 -1.32 -30.13
N LEU A 166 -0.88 -0.30 -29.90
CA LEU A 166 -0.55 1.11 -30.18
C LEU A 166 0.66 1.53 -29.34
N THR A 167 1.69 2.09 -29.97
CA THR A 167 2.89 2.57 -29.27
C THR A 167 2.78 4.03 -28.84
N ALA A 168 3.65 4.47 -27.92
CA ALA A 168 3.75 5.88 -27.52
C ALA A 168 4.01 6.83 -28.71
N GLU A 169 4.85 6.43 -29.68
CA GLU A 169 5.13 7.22 -30.89
C GLU A 169 3.89 7.35 -31.79
N MET A 170 3.13 6.27 -31.96
CA MET A 170 1.88 6.29 -32.71
C MET A 170 0.85 7.17 -32.02
N LEU A 171 0.71 7.06 -30.69
CA LEU A 171 -0.19 7.92 -29.92
C LEU A 171 0.21 9.40 -30.02
N GLN A 172 1.51 9.70 -29.94
CA GLN A 172 2.03 11.06 -30.09
C GLN A 172 1.72 11.63 -31.48
N THR A 173 1.82 10.80 -32.53
CA THR A 173 1.50 11.17 -33.91
C THR A 173 0.00 11.41 -34.09
N ALA A 174 -0.85 10.55 -33.51
CA ALA A 174 -2.31 10.74 -33.59
C ALA A 174 -2.74 12.02 -32.86
N THR A 175 -2.28 12.22 -31.63
CA THR A 175 -2.68 13.37 -30.79
C THR A 175 -2.17 14.72 -31.31
N SER A 176 -1.12 14.76 -32.14
CA SER A 176 -0.69 16.03 -32.75
C SER A 176 -1.66 16.59 -33.79
N HIS A 177 -2.65 15.80 -34.22
CA HIS A 177 -3.67 16.19 -35.21
C HIS A 177 -5.07 16.39 -34.59
N THR A 178 -5.20 16.32 -33.28
CA THR A 178 -6.51 16.39 -32.59
C THR A 178 -6.72 17.70 -31.86
N ASP A 179 -7.98 18.12 -31.71
CA ASP A 179 -8.36 19.02 -30.63
C ASP A 179 -8.80 18.24 -29.37
N CYS A 180 -9.41 18.89 -28.38
CA CYS A 180 -9.81 18.18 -27.16
C CYS A 180 -10.91 17.14 -27.42
N GLY A 181 -11.83 17.39 -28.36
CA GLY A 181 -12.89 16.46 -28.72
C GLY A 181 -12.36 15.18 -29.33
N GLU A 182 -11.51 15.27 -30.37
CA GLU A 182 -10.89 14.09 -30.97
C GLU A 182 -9.92 13.40 -30.01
N TYR A 183 -9.21 14.16 -29.17
CA TYR A 183 -8.36 13.59 -28.12
C TYR A 183 -9.16 12.72 -27.14
N HIS A 184 -10.33 13.18 -26.67
CA HIS A 184 -11.19 12.40 -25.78
C HIS A 184 -11.69 11.10 -26.43
N ILE A 185 -11.93 11.11 -27.74
CA ILE A 185 -12.27 9.89 -28.49
C ILE A 185 -11.13 8.87 -28.40
N ILE A 186 -9.88 9.30 -28.61
CA ILE A 186 -8.69 8.44 -28.51
C ILE A 186 -8.53 7.91 -27.08
N VAL A 187 -8.62 8.78 -26.06
CA VAL A 187 -8.48 8.39 -24.65
C VAL A 187 -9.57 7.40 -24.26
N GLY A 188 -10.83 7.65 -24.62
CA GLY A 188 -11.95 6.75 -24.35
C GLY A 188 -11.75 5.38 -25.00
N ALA A 189 -11.28 5.35 -26.24
CA ALA A 189 -10.97 4.10 -26.94
C ALA A 189 -9.84 3.32 -26.26
N LEU A 190 -8.73 3.99 -25.91
CA LEU A 190 -7.61 3.36 -25.19
C LEU A 190 -8.02 2.87 -23.80
N SER A 191 -8.83 3.65 -23.08
CA SER A 191 -9.37 3.28 -21.76
C SER A 191 -10.22 2.01 -21.85
N SER A 192 -11.00 1.84 -22.92
CA SER A 192 -11.84 0.65 -23.13
C SER A 192 -11.03 -0.64 -23.31
N VAL A 193 -9.80 -0.55 -23.85
CA VAL A 193 -8.91 -1.70 -24.07
C VAL A 193 -7.76 -1.78 -23.08
N PHE A 194 -7.77 -0.95 -22.04
CA PHE A 194 -6.69 -0.81 -21.06
C PHE A 194 -6.30 -2.16 -20.46
N ASP A 195 -7.28 -2.97 -20.06
CA ASP A 195 -7.06 -4.28 -19.41
C ASP A 195 -6.46 -5.34 -20.37
N HIS A 196 -6.45 -5.08 -21.67
CA HIS A 196 -5.82 -5.92 -22.70
C HIS A 196 -4.39 -5.48 -23.05
N MET A 197 -3.94 -4.34 -22.53
CA MET A 197 -2.57 -3.86 -22.69
C MET A 197 -1.63 -4.50 -21.67
N THR A 198 -0.36 -4.66 -22.05
CA THR A 198 0.69 -4.98 -21.08
C THR A 198 0.92 -3.79 -20.15
N SER A 199 1.33 -4.03 -18.89
CA SER A 199 1.64 -2.95 -17.95
C SER A 199 2.72 -1.99 -18.48
N LEU A 200 3.75 -2.51 -19.17
CA LEU A 200 4.75 -1.67 -19.84
C LEU A 200 4.09 -0.70 -20.82
N ARG A 201 3.17 -1.20 -21.65
CA ARG A 201 2.49 -0.35 -22.62
C ARG A 201 1.63 0.71 -21.95
N GLN A 202 0.88 0.35 -20.90
CA GLN A 202 0.07 1.32 -20.17
C GLN A 202 0.92 2.47 -19.60
N GLN A 203 2.09 2.14 -19.02
CA GLN A 203 3.04 3.11 -18.49
C GLN A 203 3.69 3.97 -19.58
N GLU A 204 3.92 3.44 -20.78
CA GLU A 204 4.48 4.21 -21.90
C GLU A 204 3.48 5.21 -22.51
N LEU A 205 2.18 4.90 -22.50
CA LEU A 205 1.15 5.79 -23.07
C LEU A 205 0.80 6.96 -22.14
N ALA A 206 0.81 6.77 -20.82
CA ALA A 206 0.40 7.81 -19.87
C ALA A 206 1.22 9.13 -19.98
N PRO A 207 2.56 9.10 -20.14
CA PRO A 207 3.35 10.32 -20.35
C PRO A 207 3.00 11.08 -21.64
N VAL A 208 2.54 10.39 -22.69
CA VAL A 208 2.12 11.01 -23.95
C VAL A 208 0.81 11.79 -23.74
N LEU A 209 -0.16 11.18 -23.04
CA LEU A 209 -1.42 11.84 -22.64
C LEU A 209 -1.15 13.06 -21.76
N LEU A 210 -0.25 12.91 -20.79
CA LEU A 210 0.19 14.02 -19.93
C LEU A 210 0.84 15.16 -20.73
N GLY A 211 1.73 14.83 -21.66
CA GLY A 211 2.41 15.78 -22.53
C GLY A 211 1.44 16.59 -23.38
N TYR A 212 0.44 15.91 -23.97
CA TYR A 212 -0.63 16.57 -24.72
C TYR A 212 -1.37 17.59 -23.85
N LEU A 213 -1.83 17.19 -22.66
CA LEU A 213 -2.58 18.08 -21.77
C LEU A 213 -1.75 19.25 -21.25
N LYS A 214 -0.45 19.06 -20.95
CA LYS A 214 0.46 20.16 -20.60
C LYS A 214 0.58 21.18 -21.75
N GLN A 215 0.69 20.71 -22.99
CA GLN A 215 0.71 21.59 -24.18
C GLN A 215 -0.61 22.37 -24.35
N ARG A 216 -1.75 21.70 -24.17
CA ARG A 216 -3.08 22.35 -24.21
C ARG A 216 -3.21 23.40 -23.12
N ARG A 217 -2.73 23.09 -21.91
CA ARG A 217 -2.74 23.98 -20.76
C ARG A 217 -1.92 25.24 -20.99
N ALA A 218 -0.75 25.11 -21.61
CA ALA A 218 0.08 26.24 -22.01
C ALA A 218 -0.61 27.14 -23.05
N SER A 219 -1.49 26.55 -23.86
CA SER A 219 -2.34 27.26 -24.84
C SER A 219 -3.65 27.78 -24.24
N GLY A 220 -3.88 27.60 -22.94
CA GLY A 220 -5.03 28.14 -22.20
C GLY A 220 -6.24 27.20 -22.08
N SER A 221 -6.14 25.92 -22.45
CA SER A 221 -7.22 24.94 -22.33
C SER A 221 -6.81 23.79 -21.42
N THR A 222 -7.69 23.35 -20.52
CA THR A 222 -7.51 22.14 -19.70
C THR A 222 -8.04 20.87 -20.39
N CYS A 223 -8.54 21.01 -21.62
CA CYS A 223 -9.42 20.05 -22.29
C CYS A 223 -10.66 19.60 -21.51
N GLY A 224 -11.02 20.25 -20.40
CA GLY A 224 -12.32 20.05 -19.75
C GLY A 224 -13.39 20.98 -20.28
N SER A 225 -14.65 20.59 -20.09
CA SER A 225 -15.77 21.52 -20.19
C SER A 225 -15.95 22.28 -18.88
N ASP A 226 -16.35 23.56 -18.95
CA ASP A 226 -16.61 24.40 -17.76
C ASP A 226 -17.69 23.83 -16.83
N THR A 227 -18.48 22.87 -17.32
CA THR A 227 -19.58 22.22 -16.60
C THR A 227 -19.26 20.79 -16.15
N SER A 228 -18.10 20.23 -16.50
CA SER A 228 -17.71 18.88 -16.12
C SER A 228 -17.31 18.81 -14.64
N SER A 229 -17.72 17.72 -13.97
CA SER A 229 -17.20 17.40 -12.63
C SER A 229 -15.71 17.04 -12.72
N LEU A 230 -15.00 17.07 -11.59
CA LEU A 230 -13.59 16.71 -11.59
C LEU A 230 -13.36 15.26 -12.06
N SER A 231 -14.26 14.35 -11.70
CA SER A 231 -14.21 12.94 -12.10
C SER A 231 -14.40 12.78 -13.61
N ALA A 232 -15.40 13.46 -14.19
CA ALA A 232 -15.63 13.44 -15.63
C ALA A 232 -14.43 14.01 -16.39
N TRP A 233 -13.86 15.11 -15.92
CA TRP A 233 -12.65 15.68 -16.51
C TRP A 233 -11.48 14.68 -16.48
N LEU A 234 -11.26 13.98 -15.36
CA LEU A 234 -10.16 13.02 -15.24
C LEU A 234 -10.33 11.82 -16.17
N GLU A 235 -11.56 11.30 -16.30
CA GLU A 235 -11.89 10.21 -17.22
C GLU A 235 -11.73 10.63 -18.68
N GLU A 236 -12.23 11.81 -19.06
CA GLU A 236 -12.07 12.34 -20.42
C GLU A 236 -10.60 12.62 -20.76
N SER A 237 -9.85 13.13 -19.79
CA SER A 237 -8.46 13.56 -19.97
C SER A 237 -7.47 12.39 -20.02
N PHE A 238 -7.67 11.36 -19.19
CA PHE A 238 -6.70 10.26 -19.04
C PHE A 238 -7.32 8.87 -19.08
N GLY A 239 -8.64 8.74 -18.90
CA GLY A 239 -9.28 7.44 -18.73
C GLY A 239 -8.64 6.64 -17.60
N LYS A 240 -8.50 5.32 -17.79
CA LYS A 240 -7.80 4.43 -16.83
C LYS A 240 -6.30 4.70 -16.69
N PHE A 241 -5.68 5.52 -17.54
CA PHE A 241 -4.25 5.84 -17.46
C PHE A 241 -3.93 6.88 -16.37
N SER A 242 -4.94 7.51 -15.77
CA SER A 242 -4.78 8.49 -14.69
C SER A 242 -3.90 7.97 -13.55
N ILE A 243 -3.96 6.67 -13.25
CA ILE A 243 -3.21 6.03 -12.16
C ILE A 243 -1.68 6.10 -12.32
N TYR A 244 -1.20 6.32 -13.56
CA TYR A 244 0.23 6.42 -13.90
C TYR A 244 0.73 7.87 -13.96
N VAL A 245 -0.13 8.84 -13.66
CA VAL A 245 0.21 10.27 -13.69
C VAL A 245 0.49 10.73 -12.26
N ASP A 246 1.56 11.49 -12.06
CA ASP A 246 1.84 12.05 -10.75
C ASP A 246 0.74 13.03 -10.31
N TYR A 247 0.29 12.93 -9.06
CA TYR A 247 -0.77 13.79 -8.53
C TYR A 247 -0.41 15.29 -8.63
N LYS A 248 0.88 15.63 -8.48
CA LYS A 248 1.37 16.99 -8.68
C LYS A 248 1.14 17.49 -10.11
N ASP A 249 1.30 16.64 -11.11
CA ASP A 249 1.06 17.00 -12.51
C ASP A 249 -0.44 17.18 -12.79
N LEU A 250 -1.30 16.34 -12.19
CA LEU A 250 -2.75 16.51 -12.27
C LEU A 250 -3.20 17.87 -11.72
N ARG A 251 -2.62 18.27 -10.58
CA ARG A 251 -2.85 19.60 -9.98
C ARG A 251 -2.32 20.77 -10.82
N GLU A 252 -1.22 20.56 -11.53
CA GLU A 252 -0.65 21.60 -12.40
C GLU A 252 -1.56 21.86 -13.61
N ILE A 253 -2.13 20.81 -14.19
CA ILE A 253 -3.05 20.91 -15.32
C ILE A 253 -4.39 21.49 -14.87
N ASN A 254 -4.95 20.97 -13.77
CA ASN A 254 -6.23 21.40 -13.22
C ASN A 254 -6.05 21.90 -11.77
N THR A 255 -6.06 23.21 -11.59
CA THR A 255 -5.81 23.82 -10.25
C THR A 255 -6.88 23.48 -9.21
N GLY A 256 -8.05 22.99 -9.62
CA GLY A 256 -9.13 22.52 -8.74
C GLY A 256 -9.02 21.05 -8.32
N PHE A 257 -7.92 20.37 -8.63
CA PHE A 257 -7.79 18.92 -8.46
C PHE A 257 -7.74 18.41 -7.00
N ASP A 258 -7.62 19.29 -6.00
CA ASP A 258 -7.65 18.91 -4.57
C ASP A 258 -9.05 18.54 -4.03
N SER A 259 -9.98 18.16 -4.91
CA SER A 259 -11.35 17.75 -4.56
C SER A 259 -11.46 16.23 -4.43
N PHE A 260 -12.35 15.79 -3.54
CA PHE A 260 -12.67 14.38 -3.31
C PHE A 260 -13.66 13.79 -4.34
N GLU A 261 -14.14 14.59 -5.30
CA GLU A 261 -15.07 14.14 -6.35
C GLU A 261 -14.51 12.99 -7.21
N ALA A 262 -13.20 12.98 -7.46
CA ALA A 262 -12.54 11.98 -8.31
C ALA A 262 -11.89 10.84 -7.51
N LEU A 263 -12.18 10.72 -6.21
CA LEU A 263 -11.48 9.81 -5.29
C LEU A 263 -11.46 8.35 -5.78
N ASP A 264 -12.56 7.87 -6.37
CA ASP A 264 -12.69 6.50 -6.89
C ASP A 264 -11.81 6.22 -8.11
N LEU A 265 -11.36 7.26 -8.81
CA LEU A 265 -10.54 7.18 -10.02
C LEU A 265 -9.04 7.29 -9.74
N LEU A 266 -8.68 7.61 -8.49
CA LEU A 266 -7.29 7.78 -8.08
C LEU A 266 -6.65 6.43 -7.72
N SER A 267 -5.36 6.32 -8.02
CA SER A 267 -4.50 5.29 -7.46
C SER A 267 -4.30 5.52 -5.97
N THR A 268 -3.92 4.48 -5.25
CA THR A 268 -3.70 4.56 -3.80
C THR A 268 -2.64 5.59 -3.40
N SER A 269 -1.57 5.70 -4.19
CA SER A 269 -0.52 6.71 -3.97
C SER A 269 -1.05 8.14 -4.19
N GLN A 270 -1.91 8.34 -5.19
CA GLN A 270 -2.58 9.62 -5.41
C GLN A 270 -3.55 9.95 -4.26
N VAL A 271 -4.27 8.98 -3.70
CA VAL A 271 -5.12 9.16 -2.51
C VAL A 271 -4.31 9.59 -1.29
N ALA A 272 -3.10 9.03 -1.09
CA ALA A 272 -2.19 9.49 -0.04
C ALA A 272 -1.75 10.94 -0.25
N GLN A 273 -1.41 11.32 -1.47
CA GLN A 273 -1.02 12.70 -1.79
C GLN A 273 -2.19 13.69 -1.64
N LEU A 274 -3.40 13.30 -2.04
CA LEU A 274 -4.63 14.07 -1.78
C LEU A 274 -4.85 14.26 -0.27
N THR A 275 -4.65 13.20 0.54
CA THR A 275 -4.82 13.26 2.00
C THR A 275 -3.90 14.30 2.63
N LEU A 276 -2.65 14.40 2.15
CA LEU A 276 -1.67 15.40 2.61
C LEU A 276 -2.00 16.82 2.16
N GLY A 277 -2.55 17.00 0.96
CA GLY A 277 -2.80 18.30 0.35
C GLY A 277 -4.16 18.95 0.65
N SER A 278 -5.14 18.16 1.08
CA SER A 278 -6.56 18.58 1.16
C SER A 278 -7.07 18.95 2.55
N GLY A 279 -6.21 18.88 3.58
CA GLY A 279 -6.63 19.07 4.98
C GLY A 279 -7.37 17.87 5.58
N ALA A 280 -7.36 16.70 4.92
CA ALA A 280 -8.01 15.49 5.41
C ALA A 280 -7.48 15.04 6.78
N LEU A 281 -6.19 15.26 7.06
CA LEU A 281 -5.58 15.01 8.38
C LEU A 281 -6.18 15.84 9.53
N ASN A 282 -7.03 16.82 9.22
CA ASN A 282 -7.72 17.68 10.18
C ASN A 282 -9.25 17.59 10.09
N SER A 283 -9.80 16.70 9.25
CA SER A 283 -11.25 16.58 9.04
C SER A 283 -11.71 15.12 9.09
N ALA A 284 -12.50 14.80 10.11
CA ALA A 284 -13.10 13.46 10.26
C ALA A 284 -13.97 13.07 9.05
N ALA A 285 -14.67 14.03 8.42
CA ALA A 285 -15.48 13.73 7.24
C ALA A 285 -14.62 13.35 6.03
N LEU A 286 -13.55 14.09 5.77
CA LEU A 286 -12.66 13.83 4.63
C LEU A 286 -11.89 12.52 4.80
N ILE A 287 -11.33 12.27 6.00
CA ILE A 287 -10.60 11.03 6.24
C ILE A 287 -11.50 9.79 6.18
N ASN A 288 -12.79 9.92 6.52
CA ASN A 288 -13.74 8.83 6.37
C ASN A 288 -13.93 8.47 4.89
N MET A 289 -14.03 9.46 3.99
CA MET A 289 -14.08 9.20 2.54
C MET A 289 -12.79 8.53 2.04
N VAL A 290 -11.61 8.98 2.50
CA VAL A 290 -10.32 8.33 2.19
C VAL A 290 -10.38 6.84 2.53
N PHE A 291 -10.77 6.50 3.75
CA PHE A 291 -10.78 5.10 4.17
C PHE A 291 -11.93 4.29 3.58
N GLU A 292 -13.08 4.89 3.25
CA GLU A 292 -14.12 4.23 2.44
C GLU A 292 -13.57 3.81 1.08
N ARG A 293 -12.75 4.66 0.44
CA ARG A 293 -12.04 4.31 -0.80
C ARG A 293 -10.99 3.22 -0.61
N LEU A 294 -10.23 3.26 0.49
CA LEU A 294 -9.20 2.23 0.77
C LEU A 294 -9.82 0.88 1.09
N GLU A 295 -10.99 0.84 1.73
CA GLU A 295 -11.69 -0.40 2.06
C GLU A 295 -12.40 -1.06 0.86
N ASN A 296 -12.55 -0.33 -0.26
CA ASN A 296 -13.13 -0.89 -1.47
C ASN A 296 -12.11 -1.79 -2.21
N GLY A 297 -12.49 -3.06 -2.45
CA GLY A 297 -11.65 -4.04 -3.14
C GLY A 297 -10.66 -4.72 -2.20
N ASN A 298 -9.38 -4.76 -2.57
CA ASN A 298 -8.32 -5.34 -1.74
C ASN A 298 -7.85 -4.34 -0.69
N SER A 299 -8.55 -4.29 0.45
CA SER A 299 -8.29 -3.31 1.51
C SER A 299 -6.89 -3.41 2.11
N PHE A 300 -6.31 -4.60 2.22
CA PHE A 300 -4.96 -4.79 2.72
C PHE A 300 -3.92 -4.18 1.79
N GLN A 301 -3.99 -4.48 0.49
CA GLN A 301 -3.09 -3.91 -0.52
C GLN A 301 -3.25 -2.39 -0.61
N ASN A 302 -4.49 -1.89 -0.59
CA ASN A 302 -4.75 -0.45 -0.59
C ASN A 302 -4.17 0.22 0.67
N ALA A 303 -4.35 -0.35 1.86
CA ALA A 303 -3.76 0.20 3.08
C ALA A 303 -2.21 0.19 3.00
N GLU A 304 -1.62 -0.89 2.51
CA GLU A 304 -0.18 -1.02 2.33
C GLU A 304 0.38 0.07 1.40
N GLU A 305 -0.14 0.17 0.18
CA GLU A 305 0.29 1.18 -0.80
C GLU A 305 0.08 2.61 -0.29
N PHE A 306 -1.04 2.85 0.42
CA PHE A 306 -1.36 4.15 1.01
C PHE A 306 -0.31 4.58 2.03
N PHE A 307 0.02 3.72 3.01
CA PHE A 307 0.99 4.06 4.04
C PHE A 307 2.43 4.13 3.51
N VAL A 308 2.78 3.33 2.49
CA VAL A 308 4.06 3.47 1.78
C VAL A 308 4.17 4.87 1.17
N ALA A 309 3.14 5.35 0.46
CA ALA A 309 3.15 6.68 -0.13
C ALA A 309 3.09 7.81 0.93
N LEU A 310 2.30 7.62 1.99
CA LEU A 310 2.14 8.61 3.06
C LEU A 310 3.47 8.85 3.81
N THR A 311 4.17 7.77 4.17
CA THR A 311 5.42 7.82 4.96
C THR A 311 6.63 8.31 4.15
N GLN A 312 6.61 8.18 2.82
CA GLN A 312 7.64 8.74 1.94
C GLN A 312 7.65 10.28 1.93
N THR A 313 6.54 10.93 2.26
CA THR A 313 6.37 12.37 2.03
C THR A 313 6.70 13.22 3.27
N SER A 314 6.51 12.72 4.51
CA SER A 314 6.94 13.41 5.73
C SER A 314 6.90 12.50 6.97
N GLN A 315 7.86 12.68 7.90
CA GLN A 315 7.89 12.01 9.22
C GLN A 315 7.21 12.82 10.33
N ASP A 316 7.04 14.14 10.16
CA ASP A 316 6.43 15.04 11.15
C ASP A 316 5.11 15.61 10.62
N LEU A 317 4.06 14.78 10.62
CA LEU A 317 2.72 15.22 10.27
C LEU A 317 1.92 15.56 11.53
N ASP A 318 1.40 16.78 11.59
CA ASP A 318 0.43 17.17 12.62
C ASP A 318 -0.96 16.63 12.23
N ILE A 319 -1.29 15.44 12.76
CA ILE A 319 -2.58 14.78 12.56
C ILE A 319 -3.48 15.12 13.74
N ASN A 320 -4.69 15.63 13.45
CA ASN A 320 -5.68 15.86 14.49
C ASN A 320 -5.92 14.56 15.28
N PRO A 321 -5.89 14.57 16.63
CA PRO A 321 -6.00 13.35 17.43
C PRO A 321 -7.22 12.48 17.09
N VAL A 322 -8.38 13.09 16.82
CA VAL A 322 -9.60 12.36 16.44
C VAL A 322 -9.43 11.69 15.07
N VAL A 323 -8.80 12.37 14.11
CA VAL A 323 -8.50 11.80 12.80
C VAL A 323 -7.49 10.65 12.94
N ARG A 324 -6.45 10.81 13.75
CA ARG A 324 -5.46 9.76 14.02
C ARG A 324 -6.10 8.52 14.64
N ASP A 325 -7.04 8.69 15.56
CA ASP A 325 -7.82 7.59 16.15
C ASP A 325 -8.67 6.86 15.10
N ILE A 326 -9.34 7.59 14.19
CA ILE A 326 -10.11 7.02 13.07
C ILE A 326 -9.19 6.20 12.15
N MET A 327 -8.08 6.80 11.73
CA MET A 327 -7.10 6.15 10.85
C MET A 327 -6.55 4.89 11.50
N MET A 328 -6.14 4.96 12.77
CA MET A 328 -5.61 3.81 13.50
C MET A 328 -6.65 2.69 13.59
N ASN A 329 -7.89 3.00 13.97
CA ASN A 329 -8.94 2.00 14.12
C ASN A 329 -9.26 1.27 12.81
N ARG A 330 -9.46 2.02 11.72
CA ARG A 330 -9.77 1.42 10.41
C ARG A 330 -8.59 0.65 9.84
N THR A 331 -7.37 1.18 9.97
CA THR A 331 -6.15 0.47 9.56
C THR A 331 -5.97 -0.83 10.35
N PHE A 332 -6.15 -0.78 11.68
CA PHE A 332 -6.02 -1.97 12.52
C PHE A 332 -7.05 -3.04 12.17
N ALA A 333 -8.30 -2.64 11.88
CA ALA A 333 -9.35 -3.55 11.43
C ALA A 333 -8.99 -4.27 10.13
N ILE A 334 -8.25 -3.61 9.23
CA ILE A 334 -7.74 -4.22 7.99
C ILE A 334 -6.60 -5.19 8.30
N ILE A 335 -5.51 -4.72 8.94
CA ILE A 335 -4.28 -5.51 9.07
C ILE A 335 -4.38 -6.65 10.07
N SER A 336 -5.23 -6.53 11.11
CA SER A 336 -5.35 -7.56 12.15
C SER A 336 -5.88 -8.89 11.62
N LEU A 337 -6.64 -8.86 10.51
CA LEU A 337 -7.11 -10.04 9.81
C LEU A 337 -5.97 -10.87 9.20
N HIS A 338 -4.80 -10.27 9.00
CA HIS A 338 -3.64 -10.88 8.34
C HIS A 338 -2.52 -11.26 9.31
N PHE A 339 -2.64 -10.98 10.62
CA PHE A 339 -1.57 -11.26 11.58
C PHE A 339 -1.17 -12.74 11.67
N ALA A 340 -2.07 -13.67 11.37
CA ALA A 340 -1.75 -15.09 11.33
C ALA A 340 -0.82 -15.47 10.17
N ASP A 341 -0.80 -14.67 9.11
CA ASP A 341 -0.03 -14.91 7.88
C ASP A 341 1.24 -14.04 7.82
N PHE A 342 1.41 -13.08 8.74
CA PHE A 342 2.56 -12.18 8.77
C PHE A 342 3.87 -12.93 9.05
N ALA A 343 4.87 -12.68 8.19
CA ALA A 343 6.26 -12.98 8.48
C ALA A 343 6.90 -11.85 9.32
N THR A 344 8.08 -12.10 9.89
CA THR A 344 8.81 -11.10 10.69
C THR A 344 9.02 -9.78 9.94
N ASP A 345 9.31 -9.83 8.63
CA ASP A 345 9.48 -8.63 7.79
C ASP A 345 8.17 -7.81 7.68
N ASP A 346 7.00 -8.46 7.72
CA ASP A 346 5.71 -7.77 7.73
C ASP A 346 5.50 -7.01 9.04
N TRP A 347 5.84 -7.62 10.18
CA TRP A 347 5.79 -6.95 11.49
C TRP A 347 6.72 -5.73 11.53
N VAL A 348 7.94 -5.85 11.00
CA VAL A 348 8.87 -4.72 10.86
C VAL A 348 8.23 -3.64 9.98
N SER A 349 7.81 -4.00 8.77
CA SER A 349 7.23 -3.06 7.80
C SER A 349 6.03 -2.30 8.36
N TRP A 350 5.11 -3.00 9.04
CA TRP A 350 3.90 -2.38 9.57
C TRP A 350 4.16 -1.56 10.82
N PHE A 351 4.83 -2.10 11.83
CA PHE A 351 4.95 -1.41 13.13
C PHE A 351 6.04 -0.35 13.15
N THR A 352 7.16 -0.53 12.42
CA THR A 352 8.28 0.43 12.49
C THR A 352 8.26 1.47 11.37
N VAL A 353 7.46 1.26 10.32
CA VAL A 353 7.37 2.18 9.17
C VAL A 353 5.94 2.68 8.95
N LYS A 354 5.01 1.80 8.56
CA LYS A 354 3.68 2.19 8.07
C LYS A 354 2.78 2.79 9.16
N LEU A 355 2.80 2.22 10.36
CA LEU A 355 1.95 2.64 11.48
C LEU A 355 2.56 3.71 12.38
N THR A 356 3.83 4.08 12.21
CA THR A 356 4.56 4.96 13.14
C THR A 356 3.78 6.24 13.47
N LEU A 357 3.13 6.86 12.48
CA LEU A 357 2.32 8.07 12.65
C LEU A 357 1.01 7.84 13.42
N LEU A 358 0.52 6.60 13.47
CA LEU A 358 -0.75 6.19 14.06
C LEU A 358 -0.59 5.49 15.42
N LEU A 359 0.59 4.93 15.70
CA LEU A 359 0.87 4.22 16.96
C LEU A 359 0.52 4.99 18.24
N PRO A 360 0.61 6.34 18.31
CA PRO A 360 0.13 7.06 19.49
C PRO A 360 -1.37 6.89 19.80
N SER A 361 -2.15 6.43 18.82
CA SER A 361 -3.58 6.12 18.92
C SER A 361 -3.87 4.61 19.08
N LEU A 362 -2.85 3.75 19.11
CA LEU A 362 -3.02 2.30 19.36
C LEU A 362 -3.63 2.09 20.74
N THR A 363 -4.71 1.31 20.83
CA THR A 363 -5.37 1.02 22.11
C THR A 363 -4.81 -0.24 22.78
N ALA A 364 -5.09 -0.42 24.08
CA ALA A 364 -4.73 -1.64 24.81
C ALA A 364 -5.33 -2.90 24.19
N GLU A 365 -6.56 -2.84 23.69
CA GLU A 365 -7.23 -3.97 23.01
C GLU A 365 -6.54 -4.33 21.68
N MET A 366 -6.16 -3.32 20.90
CA MET A 366 -5.40 -3.53 19.65
C MET A 366 -4.03 -4.13 19.95
N LEU A 367 -3.32 -3.62 20.96
CA LEU A 367 -2.03 -4.18 21.37
C LEU A 367 -2.17 -5.63 21.86
N GLN A 368 -3.21 -5.94 22.64
CA GLN A 368 -3.49 -7.29 23.12
C GLN A 368 -3.77 -8.25 21.95
N THR A 369 -4.50 -7.77 20.95
CA THR A 369 -4.79 -8.54 19.73
C THR A 369 -3.51 -8.80 18.94
N ALA A 370 -2.71 -7.76 18.66
CA ALA A 370 -1.45 -7.90 17.92
C ALA A 370 -0.49 -8.87 18.62
N THR A 371 -0.24 -8.67 19.92
CA THR A 371 0.71 -9.50 20.69
C THR A 371 0.27 -10.96 20.79
N SER A 372 -1.03 -11.28 20.73
CA SER A 372 -1.50 -12.67 20.75
C SER A 372 -1.05 -13.51 19.54
N HIS A 373 -0.59 -12.87 18.46
CA HIS A 373 -0.09 -13.51 17.25
C HIS A 373 1.45 -13.49 17.13
N THR A 374 2.16 -13.04 18.17
CA THR A 374 3.63 -12.83 18.12
C THR A 374 4.41 -13.82 18.96
N ASP A 375 5.62 -14.15 18.51
CA ASP A 375 6.66 -14.66 19.40
C ASP A 375 7.50 -13.51 20.01
N CYS A 376 8.55 -13.85 20.76
CA CYS A 376 9.35 -12.83 21.44
C CYS A 376 10.04 -11.87 20.46
N GLY A 377 10.43 -12.34 19.27
CA GLY A 377 11.05 -11.53 18.23
C GLY A 377 10.09 -10.49 17.67
N GLU A 378 8.89 -10.91 17.23
CA GLU A 378 7.86 -9.97 16.74
C GLU A 378 7.34 -9.07 17.86
N TYR A 379 7.24 -9.58 19.09
CA TYR A 379 6.88 -8.77 20.26
C TYR A 379 7.88 -7.62 20.48
N HIS A 380 9.19 -7.88 20.41
CA HIS A 380 10.21 -6.84 20.55
C HIS A 380 10.13 -5.78 19.45
N ILE A 381 9.74 -6.16 18.22
CA ILE A 381 9.48 -5.20 17.14
C ILE A 381 8.35 -4.24 17.53
N ILE A 382 7.24 -4.76 18.06
CA ILE A 382 6.10 -3.95 18.51
C ILE A 382 6.51 -3.04 19.67
N VAL A 383 7.20 -3.56 20.68
CA VAL A 383 7.66 -2.77 21.85
C VAL A 383 8.62 -1.67 21.42
N GLY A 384 9.59 -1.99 20.57
CA GLY A 384 10.54 -1.01 20.03
C GLY A 384 9.83 0.13 19.29
N ALA A 385 8.85 -0.21 18.44
CA ALA A 385 8.06 0.76 17.72
C ALA A 385 7.23 1.66 18.67
N LEU A 386 6.53 1.07 19.65
CA LEU A 386 5.77 1.85 20.64
C LEU A 386 6.67 2.73 21.50
N SER A 387 7.84 2.23 21.88
CA SER A 387 8.85 2.98 22.65
C SER A 387 9.35 4.20 21.87
N SER A 388 9.54 4.08 20.55
CA SER A 388 9.96 5.21 19.71
C SER A 388 8.94 6.34 19.64
N VAL A 389 7.64 6.04 19.77
CA VAL A 389 6.56 7.05 19.73
C VAL A 389 6.00 7.40 21.11
N PHE A 390 6.63 6.90 22.18
CA PHE A 390 6.15 7.03 23.55
C PHE A 390 5.87 8.49 23.94
N ASP A 391 6.76 9.41 23.57
CA ASP A 391 6.65 10.84 23.92
C ASP A 391 5.50 11.55 23.16
N HIS A 392 4.94 10.92 22.13
CA HIS A 392 3.77 11.41 21.39
C HIS A 392 2.44 10.84 21.88
N MET A 393 2.48 9.90 22.84
CA MET A 393 1.30 9.33 23.48
C MET A 393 0.81 10.20 24.63
N THR A 394 -0.48 10.15 24.91
CA THR A 394 -1.01 10.74 26.16
C THR A 394 -0.57 9.88 27.35
N SER A 395 -0.41 10.48 28.52
CA SER A 395 -0.06 9.74 29.73
C SER A 395 -1.09 8.64 30.06
N LEU A 396 -2.38 8.88 29.80
CA LEU A 396 -3.42 7.86 29.93
C LEU A 396 -3.12 6.66 29.02
N ARG A 397 -2.78 6.91 27.75
CA ARG A 397 -2.49 5.83 26.82
C ARG A 397 -1.25 5.04 27.22
N GLN A 398 -0.19 5.72 27.66
CA GLN A 398 1.02 5.06 28.14
C GLN A 398 0.72 4.10 29.30
N GLN A 399 -0.11 4.53 30.26
CA GLN A 399 -0.53 3.71 31.40
C GLN A 399 -1.44 2.54 31.00
N GLU A 400 -2.26 2.67 29.95
CA GLU A 400 -3.13 1.60 29.47
C GLU A 400 -2.37 0.50 28.71
N LEU A 401 -1.28 0.84 28.02
CA LEU A 401 -0.49 -0.13 27.25
C LEU A 401 0.44 -0.98 28.12
N ALA A 402 1.01 -0.41 29.19
CA ALA A 402 1.97 -1.10 30.05
C ALA A 402 1.44 -2.41 30.68
N PRO A 403 0.19 -2.50 31.20
CA PRO A 403 -0.38 -3.75 31.70
C PRO A 403 -0.52 -4.84 30.63
N VAL A 404 -0.72 -4.49 29.36
CA VAL A 404 -0.81 -5.45 28.26
C VAL A 404 0.55 -6.07 27.98
N LEU A 405 1.62 -5.25 27.93
CA LEU A 405 3.00 -5.72 27.80
C LEU A 405 3.38 -6.64 28.97
N LEU A 406 3.01 -6.25 30.18
CA LEU A 406 3.23 -7.07 31.38
C LEU A 406 2.49 -8.41 31.30
N GLY A 407 1.23 -8.39 30.88
CA GLY A 407 0.41 -9.59 30.72
C GLY A 407 1.00 -10.59 29.73
N TYR A 408 1.48 -10.10 28.58
CA TYR A 408 2.18 -10.91 27.58
C TYR A 408 3.41 -11.60 28.19
N LEU A 409 4.28 -10.85 28.87
CA LEU A 409 5.50 -11.42 29.45
C LEU A 409 5.23 -12.42 30.58
N LYS A 410 4.19 -12.19 31.41
CA LYS A 410 3.76 -13.19 32.41
C LYS A 410 3.30 -14.49 31.74
N GLN A 411 2.55 -14.40 30.64
CA GLN A 411 2.13 -15.57 29.87
C GLN A 411 3.31 -16.32 29.24
N ARG A 412 4.28 -15.59 28.65
CA ARG A 412 5.50 -16.19 28.09
C ARG A 412 6.32 -16.88 29.16
N ARG A 413 6.44 -16.28 30.34
CA ARG A 413 7.14 -16.87 31.48
C ARG A 413 6.48 -18.14 31.98
N ALA A 414 5.15 -18.15 32.07
CA ALA A 414 4.41 -19.37 32.40
C ALA A 414 4.65 -20.49 31.37
N SER A 415 4.99 -20.12 30.13
CA SER A 415 5.36 -21.04 29.05
C SER A 415 6.87 -21.34 28.98
N GLY A 416 7.66 -20.83 29.93
CA GLY A 416 9.10 -21.11 30.05
C GLY A 416 10.05 -20.12 29.36
N SER A 417 9.56 -18.99 28.84
CA SER A 417 10.39 -17.97 28.18
C SER A 417 10.27 -16.61 28.88
N THR A 418 11.38 -15.93 29.12
CA THR A 418 11.37 -14.54 29.61
C THR A 418 11.35 -13.50 28.49
N CYS A 419 11.29 -13.96 27.23
CA CYS A 419 11.57 -13.18 26.03
C CYS A 419 12.93 -12.47 26.01
N GLY A 420 13.85 -12.76 26.92
CA GLY A 420 15.25 -12.34 26.80
C GLY A 420 16.10 -13.33 26.03
N SER A 421 17.17 -12.84 25.42
CA SER A 421 18.28 -13.71 24.99
C SER A 421 19.09 -14.16 26.21
N ASP A 422 19.66 -15.38 26.18
CA ASP A 422 20.52 -15.88 27.25
C ASP A 422 21.80 -15.04 27.46
N THR A 423 22.09 -14.13 26.52
CA THR A 423 23.28 -13.29 26.48
C THR A 423 22.99 -11.81 26.73
N SER A 424 21.73 -11.40 26.89
CA SER A 424 21.40 -9.97 27.06
C SER A 424 21.61 -9.53 28.51
N SER A 425 22.25 -8.36 28.67
CA SER A 425 22.28 -7.64 29.95
C SER A 425 20.86 -7.39 30.46
N LEU A 426 20.70 -7.20 31.78
CA LEU A 426 19.40 -6.87 32.35
C LEU A 426 18.77 -5.62 31.72
N SER A 427 19.60 -4.63 31.39
CA SER A 427 19.16 -3.37 30.77
C SER A 427 18.60 -3.61 29.37
N ALA A 428 19.35 -4.33 28.53
CA ALA A 428 18.88 -4.73 27.20
C ALA A 428 17.58 -5.53 27.27
N TRP A 429 17.48 -6.49 28.20
CA TRP A 429 16.23 -7.23 28.40
C TRP A 429 15.06 -6.31 28.76
N LEU A 430 15.27 -5.34 29.65
CA LEU A 430 14.21 -4.42 30.08
C LEU A 430 13.75 -3.51 28.93
N GLU A 431 14.69 -3.01 28.12
CA GLU A 431 14.39 -2.20 26.93
C GLU A 431 13.65 -3.02 25.86
N GLU A 432 14.11 -4.24 25.56
CA GLU A 432 13.45 -5.14 24.62
C GLU A 432 12.05 -5.55 25.10
N SER A 433 11.89 -5.78 26.41
CA SER A 433 10.66 -6.28 27.01
C SER A 433 9.59 -5.21 27.19
N PHE A 434 9.97 -3.98 27.54
CA PHE A 434 9.01 -2.92 27.88
C PHE A 434 9.32 -1.57 27.24
N GLY A 435 10.51 -1.36 26.70
CA GLY A 435 10.96 -0.05 26.23
C GLY A 435 10.77 1.03 27.31
N LYS A 436 10.29 2.20 26.91
CA LYS A 436 9.96 3.30 27.83
C LYS A 436 8.76 3.04 28.75
N PHE A 437 7.97 1.97 28.53
CA PHE A 437 6.81 1.63 29.36
C PHE A 437 7.19 0.96 30.68
N SER A 438 8.46 0.56 30.84
CA SER A 438 8.97 -0.08 32.06
C SER A 438 8.63 0.71 33.33
N ILE A 439 8.58 2.04 33.24
CA ILE A 439 8.30 2.95 34.36
C ILE A 439 6.92 2.77 34.99
N TYR A 440 5.97 2.18 34.26
CA TYR A 440 4.59 1.92 34.69
C TYR A 440 4.38 0.50 35.24
N VAL A 441 5.42 -0.32 35.29
CA VAL A 441 5.36 -1.69 35.78
C VAL A 441 5.82 -1.73 37.23
N ASP A 442 5.11 -2.46 38.09
CA ASP A 442 5.55 -2.61 39.48
C ASP A 442 6.88 -3.39 39.55
N TYR A 443 7.81 -2.91 40.38
CA TYR A 443 9.13 -3.54 40.52
C TYR A 443 9.04 -5.01 40.97
N LYS A 444 8.03 -5.34 41.79
CA LYS A 444 7.73 -6.73 42.17
C LYS A 444 7.43 -7.60 40.95
N ASP A 445 6.64 -7.10 40.00
CA ASP A 445 6.31 -7.84 38.79
C ASP A 445 7.54 -8.02 37.88
N LEU A 446 8.42 -7.02 37.80
CA LEU A 446 9.69 -7.13 37.07
C LEU A 446 10.58 -8.24 37.66
N ARG A 447 10.69 -8.31 39.00
CA ARG A 447 11.40 -9.39 39.71
C ARG A 447 10.77 -10.76 39.50
N GLU A 448 9.44 -10.82 39.50
CA GLU A 448 8.72 -12.07 39.24
C GLU A 448 9.02 -12.59 37.83
N ILE A 449 9.13 -11.72 36.83
CA ILE A 449 9.38 -12.10 35.44
C ILE A 449 10.85 -12.45 35.19
N ASN A 450 11.78 -11.67 35.73
CA ASN A 450 13.21 -11.89 35.57
C ASN A 450 13.90 -11.82 36.94
N THR A 451 14.40 -12.97 37.41
CA THR A 451 15.03 -13.09 38.73
C THR A 451 16.37 -12.34 38.85
N GLY A 452 16.92 -11.83 37.74
CA GLY A 452 18.11 -10.98 37.72
C GLY A 452 17.89 -9.54 38.20
N PHE A 453 16.64 -9.14 38.48
CA PHE A 453 16.25 -7.76 38.84
C PHE A 453 16.74 -7.25 40.21
N ASP A 454 17.49 -8.06 40.95
CA ASP A 454 18.20 -7.64 42.18
C ASP A 454 19.56 -6.96 41.87
N SER A 455 19.89 -6.77 40.58
CA SER A 455 21.12 -6.09 40.14
C SER A 455 20.89 -4.60 39.81
N PHE A 456 21.98 -3.82 39.91
CA PHE A 456 22.01 -2.38 39.59
C PHE A 456 22.29 -2.09 38.10
N GLU A 457 22.31 -3.11 37.25
CA GLU A 457 22.69 -2.99 35.83
C GLU A 457 21.70 -2.11 35.04
N ALA A 458 20.40 -2.22 35.36
CA ALA A 458 19.32 -1.47 34.70
C ALA A 458 18.89 -0.20 35.45
N LEU A 459 19.69 0.29 36.40
CA LEU A 459 19.32 1.39 37.30
C LEU A 459 18.86 2.66 36.56
N ASP A 460 19.49 2.98 35.43
CA ASP A 460 19.18 4.15 34.62
C ASP A 460 17.81 4.10 33.94
N LEU A 461 17.27 2.90 33.74
CA LEU A 461 15.98 2.65 33.07
C LEU A 461 14.81 2.57 34.05
N LEU A 462 15.08 2.54 35.36
CA LEU A 462 14.06 2.45 36.39
C LEU A 462 13.43 3.82 36.68
N SER A 463 12.14 3.80 37.00
CA SER A 463 11.44 4.94 37.59
C SER A 463 11.92 5.18 39.02
N THR A 464 11.72 6.40 39.52
CA THR A 464 12.11 6.78 40.88
C THR A 464 11.52 5.84 41.95
N SER A 465 10.27 5.42 41.76
CA SER A 465 9.59 4.46 42.64
C SER A 465 10.24 3.07 42.59
N GLN A 466 10.61 2.60 41.41
CA GLN A 466 11.32 1.32 41.26
C GLN A 466 12.72 1.36 41.89
N VAL A 467 13.44 2.48 41.78
CA VAL A 467 14.74 2.68 42.45
C VAL A 467 14.60 2.62 43.98
N ALA A 468 13.53 3.18 44.54
CA ALA A 468 13.22 3.06 45.98
C ALA A 468 13.01 1.60 46.40
N GLN A 469 12.25 0.83 45.61
CA GLN A 469 12.00 -0.58 45.88
C GLN A 469 13.28 -1.44 45.75
N LEU A 470 14.10 -1.21 44.72
CA LEU A 470 15.42 -1.84 44.57
C LEU A 470 16.31 -1.53 45.78
N THR A 471 16.33 -0.28 46.26
CA THR A 471 17.15 0.14 47.41
C THR A 471 16.82 -0.65 48.67
N LEU A 472 15.53 -0.92 48.91
CA LEU A 472 15.07 -1.73 50.05
C LEU A 472 15.37 -3.23 49.88
N GLY A 473 15.26 -3.75 48.66
CA GLY A 473 15.39 -5.19 48.39
C GLY A 473 16.81 -5.71 48.14
N SER A 474 17.74 -4.85 47.73
CA SER A 474 19.08 -5.24 47.25
C SER A 474 20.20 -5.19 48.30
N GLY A 475 19.88 -4.75 49.53
CA GLY A 475 20.89 -4.49 50.56
C GLY A 475 21.72 -3.22 50.33
N ALA A 476 21.31 -2.35 49.40
CA ALA A 476 22.00 -1.09 49.10
C ALA A 476 22.17 -0.18 50.32
N LEU A 477 21.21 -0.19 51.26
CA LEU A 477 21.31 0.54 52.53
C LEU A 477 22.51 0.13 53.38
N ASN A 478 23.09 -1.04 53.15
CA ASN A 478 24.26 -1.56 53.87
C ASN A 478 25.56 -1.48 53.05
N SER A 479 25.54 -0.83 51.87
CA SER A 479 26.69 -0.73 50.96
C SER A 479 26.88 0.68 50.43
N ALA A 480 27.98 1.33 50.83
CA ALA A 480 28.33 2.67 50.37
C ALA A 480 28.45 2.78 48.83
N ALA A 481 28.93 1.73 48.17
CA ALA A 481 29.04 1.72 46.71
C ALA A 481 27.66 1.66 46.02
N LEU A 482 26.75 0.81 46.50
CA LEU A 482 25.43 0.65 45.91
C LEU A 482 24.56 1.88 46.17
N ILE A 483 24.60 2.44 47.38
CA ILE A 483 23.82 3.63 47.72
C ILE A 483 24.31 4.85 46.94
N ASN A 484 25.61 4.98 46.65
CA ASN A 484 26.13 6.05 45.81
C ASN A 484 25.57 5.97 44.39
N MET A 485 25.49 4.77 43.79
CA MET A 485 24.87 4.61 42.46
C MET A 485 23.40 5.04 42.47
N VAL A 486 22.64 4.73 43.53
CA VAL A 486 21.24 5.20 43.69
C VAL A 486 21.19 6.74 43.67
N PHE A 487 22.05 7.40 44.44
CA PHE A 487 22.07 8.86 44.49
C PHE A 487 22.53 9.48 43.16
N GLU A 488 23.53 8.91 42.48
CA GLU A 488 23.93 9.32 41.14
C GLU A 488 22.75 9.25 40.16
N ARG A 489 21.95 8.18 40.21
CA ARG A 489 20.72 8.06 39.40
C ARG A 489 19.67 9.11 39.75
N LEU A 490 19.49 9.45 41.02
CA LEU A 490 18.53 10.48 41.46
C LEU A 490 19.00 11.89 41.06
N GLU A 491 20.31 12.12 40.97
CA GLU A 491 20.89 13.39 40.50
C GLU A 491 20.68 13.63 39.00
N ASN A 492 20.42 12.58 38.22
CA ASN A 492 20.15 12.70 36.78
C ASN A 492 18.80 13.41 36.54
N GLY A 493 18.87 14.62 35.96
CA GLY A 493 17.69 15.43 35.62
C GLY A 493 17.22 16.32 36.76
N ASN A 494 15.93 16.27 37.09
CA ASN A 494 15.35 17.06 38.18
C ASN A 494 15.60 16.37 39.53
N SER A 495 16.77 16.61 40.11
CA SER A 495 17.20 15.95 41.35
C SER A 495 16.27 16.19 42.53
N PHE A 496 15.60 17.35 42.60
CA PHE A 496 14.66 17.65 43.67
C PHE A 496 13.40 16.78 43.56
N GLN A 497 12.79 16.75 42.38
CA GLN A 497 11.61 15.94 42.13
C GLN A 497 11.90 14.44 42.30
N ASN A 498 13.03 13.97 41.77
CA ASN A 498 13.47 12.59 41.94
C ASN A 498 13.67 12.26 43.43
N ALA A 499 14.29 13.14 44.22
CA ALA A 499 14.46 12.89 45.65
C ALA A 499 13.10 12.84 46.37
N GLU A 500 12.18 13.76 46.08
CA GLU A 500 10.84 13.79 46.67
C GLU A 500 10.06 12.50 46.36
N GLU A 501 9.96 12.13 45.09
CA GLU A 501 9.29 10.90 44.64
C GLU A 501 9.93 9.65 45.27
N PHE A 502 11.26 9.60 45.37
CA PHE A 502 12.01 8.48 45.96
C PHE A 502 11.68 8.30 47.44
N PHE A 503 11.70 9.37 48.23
CA PHE A 503 11.38 9.28 49.66
C PHE A 503 9.91 8.94 49.90
N VAL A 504 9.00 9.44 49.06
CA VAL A 504 7.58 9.04 49.10
C VAL A 504 7.43 7.55 48.82
N ALA A 505 8.03 7.04 47.74
CA ALA A 505 7.96 5.62 47.40
C ALA A 505 8.59 4.71 48.47
N LEU A 506 9.71 5.12 49.08
CA LEU A 506 10.34 4.44 50.22
C LEU A 506 9.37 4.29 51.41
N THR A 507 8.63 5.36 51.77
CA THR A 507 7.64 5.28 52.87
C THR A 507 6.50 4.32 52.56
N GLN A 508 5.97 4.35 51.34
CA GLN A 508 4.84 3.51 50.95
C GLN A 508 5.23 2.02 50.87
N THR A 509 6.43 1.74 50.37
CA THR A 509 6.97 0.38 50.27
C THR A 509 7.30 -0.19 51.65
N SER A 510 7.86 0.61 52.57
CA SER A 510 8.12 0.16 53.94
C SER A 510 6.85 -0.11 54.75
N GLN A 511 5.77 0.66 54.53
CA GLN A 511 4.48 0.43 55.19
C GLN A 511 3.80 -0.86 54.71
N THR A 512 3.86 -1.19 53.42
CA THR A 512 3.28 -2.43 52.88
C THR A 512 4.01 -3.69 53.33
N ALA A 513 5.31 -3.62 53.62
CA ALA A 513 6.07 -4.72 54.22
C ALA A 513 5.65 -5.03 55.68
N THR A 514 5.04 -4.08 56.39
CA THR A 514 4.63 -4.29 57.81
C THR A 514 3.29 -5.00 58.00
N SER A 515 2.50 -5.23 56.93
CA SER A 515 1.15 -5.83 57.02
C SER A 515 1.11 -7.34 56.76
N HIS A 516 2.19 -7.95 56.26
CA HIS A 516 2.32 -9.39 56.05
C HIS A 516 3.39 -9.97 56.98
N THR A 517 3.00 -10.34 58.21
CA THR A 517 3.91 -10.95 59.18
C THR A 517 4.09 -12.45 58.95
N ASP A 518 5.25 -12.83 58.39
CA ASP A 518 5.90 -14.11 58.67
C ASP A 518 7.32 -13.83 59.21
N CYS A 519 7.75 -14.60 60.22
CA CYS A 519 8.80 -14.19 61.17
C CYS A 519 10.24 -14.07 60.61
N GLY A 520 10.43 -14.05 59.28
CA GLY A 520 11.70 -13.73 58.62
C GLY A 520 11.93 -12.24 58.33
N GLU A 521 10.88 -11.41 58.32
CA GLU A 521 10.96 -10.01 57.84
C GLU A 521 11.13 -8.95 58.95
N TYR A 522 11.12 -9.36 60.23
CA TYR A 522 11.39 -8.44 61.35
C TYR A 522 12.81 -7.85 61.36
N HIS A 523 13.72 -8.36 60.52
CA HIS A 523 15.04 -7.76 60.30
C HIS A 523 14.99 -6.46 59.47
N ILE A 524 13.97 -6.26 58.62
CA ILE A 524 13.91 -5.09 57.72
C ILE A 524 13.60 -3.82 58.52
N MET A 525 12.72 -3.92 59.51
CA MET A 525 12.35 -2.77 60.36
C MET A 525 13.51 -2.34 61.28
N TYR A 526 14.36 -3.29 61.71
CA TYR A 526 15.56 -3.00 62.52
C TYR A 526 16.77 -2.56 61.69
N VAL A 527 16.74 -2.68 60.36
CA VAL A 527 17.83 -2.23 59.46
C VAL A 527 17.54 -0.83 58.89
N ALA A 528 16.27 -0.40 58.81
CA ALA A 528 15.93 0.96 58.42
C ALA A 528 16.25 2.01 59.51
N LEU A 529 16.06 1.67 60.79
CA LEU A 529 16.18 2.61 61.92
C LEU A 529 17.63 3.01 62.31
N PRO A 530 18.66 2.15 62.22
CA PRO A 530 20.06 2.58 62.39
C PRO A 530 20.62 3.33 61.17
N ASN A 531 19.98 3.21 60.00
CA ASN A 531 20.46 3.79 58.74
C ASN A 531 19.99 5.24 58.48
N VAL A 532 19.26 5.86 59.42
CA VAL A 532 19.18 7.34 59.49
C VAL A 532 20.60 7.93 59.65
N GLY A 533 21.52 7.21 60.28
CA GLY A 533 22.94 7.59 60.35
C GLY A 533 23.68 7.50 58.99
N ALA A 534 23.27 6.58 58.11
CA ALA A 534 23.83 6.47 56.75
C ALA A 534 23.32 7.62 55.86
N LEU A 535 22.03 7.95 55.94
CA LEU A 535 21.44 9.14 55.30
C LEU A 535 22.07 10.45 55.80
N SER A 536 22.43 10.54 57.09
CA SER A 536 23.19 11.67 57.66
C SER A 536 24.59 11.77 57.08
N SER A 537 25.33 10.66 56.95
CA SER A 537 26.72 10.69 56.42
C SER A 537 26.78 11.05 54.93
N VAL A 538 25.71 10.73 54.19
CA VAL A 538 25.54 11.06 52.77
C VAL A 538 25.03 12.50 52.58
N PHE A 539 24.17 13.01 53.49
CA PHE A 539 23.82 14.42 53.56
C PHE A 539 25.06 15.32 53.70
N ASP A 540 26.04 14.89 54.49
CA ASP A 540 27.30 15.58 54.69
C ASP A 540 28.23 15.58 53.45
N HIS A 541 28.00 14.71 52.47
CA HIS A 541 28.76 14.64 51.20
C HIS A 541 28.12 15.45 50.06
N MET A 542 26.90 15.96 50.23
CA MET A 542 26.26 16.84 49.25
C MET A 542 26.87 18.25 49.27
N THR A 543 26.87 18.93 48.12
CA THR A 543 27.34 20.32 48.07
C THR A 543 26.47 21.23 48.94
N SER A 544 27.06 22.28 49.52
CA SER A 544 26.39 23.20 50.46
C SER A 544 25.08 23.81 49.94
N LEU A 545 24.94 23.97 48.62
CA LEU A 545 23.69 24.45 47.98
C LEU A 545 22.58 23.38 48.05
N ARG A 546 22.93 22.11 47.81
CA ARG A 546 22.01 20.96 47.84
C ARG A 546 21.53 20.61 49.25
N GLN A 547 22.38 20.80 50.27
CA GLN A 547 21.99 20.65 51.67
C GLN A 547 20.88 21.64 52.08
N GLN A 548 20.91 22.88 51.56
CA GLN A 548 19.88 23.88 51.84
C GLN A 548 18.51 23.56 51.20
N GLU A 549 18.51 22.90 50.06
CA GLU A 549 17.28 22.55 49.31
C GLU A 549 16.61 21.27 49.83
N LEU A 550 17.39 20.28 50.31
CA LEU A 550 16.88 19.00 50.83
C LEU A 550 16.55 19.03 52.34
N ALA A 551 17.10 19.97 53.10
CA ALA A 551 16.85 20.12 54.52
C ALA A 551 15.35 20.19 54.91
N PRO A 552 14.45 20.89 54.19
CA PRO A 552 13.02 20.96 54.53
C PRO A 552 12.31 19.60 54.38
N VAL A 553 12.68 18.79 53.39
CA VAL A 553 12.10 17.47 53.11
C VAL A 553 12.50 16.47 54.18
N LEU A 554 13.79 16.43 54.52
CA LEU A 554 14.34 15.63 55.63
C LEU A 554 13.76 16.05 57.00
N LEU A 555 13.57 17.36 57.22
CA LEU A 555 12.96 17.88 58.45
C LEU A 555 11.45 17.57 58.54
N GLY A 556 10.76 17.50 57.40
CA GLY A 556 9.38 17.00 57.31
C GLY A 556 9.28 15.51 57.68
N TYR A 557 10.25 14.73 57.24
CA TYR A 557 10.38 13.29 57.54
C TYR A 557 10.63 13.03 59.03
N LEU A 558 11.59 13.74 59.63
CA LEU A 558 11.86 13.68 61.08
C LEU A 558 10.65 14.11 61.94
N LYS A 559 9.83 15.05 61.45
CA LYS A 559 8.58 15.46 62.11
C LYS A 559 7.45 14.43 61.98
N ALA A 560 7.45 13.62 60.92
CA ALA A 560 6.50 12.52 60.76
C ALA A 560 6.82 11.35 61.70
N GLU A 561 8.11 11.05 61.89
CA GLU A 561 8.61 10.12 62.92
C GLU A 561 8.16 10.50 64.33
N THR A 562 8.17 11.80 64.67
CA THR A 562 7.70 12.27 65.98
C THR A 562 6.19 12.16 66.17
N ARG A 563 5.39 12.10 65.09
CA ARG A 563 3.94 11.90 65.14
C ARG A 563 3.51 10.43 65.23
N LEU A 564 4.35 9.50 64.78
CA LEU A 564 4.09 8.05 64.80
C LEU A 564 4.49 7.35 66.11
N GLY A 565 5.05 8.08 67.09
CA GLY A 565 5.26 7.56 68.45
C GLY A 565 6.36 6.50 68.57
N LEU A 566 7.33 6.46 67.66
CA LEU A 566 8.54 5.64 67.78
C LEU A 566 9.53 6.35 68.72
N ASP A 567 9.35 6.17 70.03
CA ASP A 567 10.24 6.73 71.06
C ASP A 567 11.56 5.92 71.10
N LEU A 568 12.64 6.51 70.56
CA LEU A 568 14.01 6.00 70.60
C LEU A 568 14.56 6.03 72.04
N ARG A 569 14.18 5.05 72.87
CA ARG A 569 15.00 4.67 74.04
C ARG A 569 15.83 3.45 73.71
N VAL A 570 17.11 3.69 73.48
CA VAL A 570 18.17 2.68 73.50
C VAL A 570 18.14 1.96 74.86
N ARG A 571 17.52 0.79 74.93
CA ARG A 571 17.80 -0.22 75.94
C ARG A 571 18.35 -1.45 75.25
N HIS A 572 19.59 -1.79 75.56
CA HIS A 572 20.13 -3.13 75.36
C HIS A 572 19.32 -4.14 76.17
N GLN A 573 18.38 -4.83 75.53
CA GLN A 573 17.90 -6.13 75.98
C GLN A 573 17.79 -7.07 74.78
N GLN A 574 18.65 -8.10 74.77
CA GLN A 574 18.52 -9.28 73.93
C GLN A 574 17.16 -9.95 74.18
N PRO A 575 16.37 -10.28 73.14
CA PRO A 575 15.29 -11.24 73.27
C PRO A 575 15.80 -12.65 72.99
N GLN A 576 15.58 -13.54 73.95
CA GLN A 576 15.68 -14.99 73.77
C GLN A 576 14.58 -15.45 72.80
N CYS A 577 14.96 -16.15 71.73
CA CYS A 577 14.03 -17.02 71.01
C CYS A 577 13.92 -18.32 71.82
N LEU A 578 12.75 -18.60 72.40
CA LEU A 578 12.44 -19.92 72.93
C LEU A 578 12.12 -20.86 71.75
N ALA A 579 12.63 -22.08 71.87
CA ALA A 579 12.66 -23.14 70.86
C ALA A 579 11.30 -23.57 70.32
#